data_AF-A0A8J8FQA9-F1
#
_entry.id   AF-A0A8J8FQA9-F1
#
_cell.length_a   1.000
_cell.length_b   1.000
_cell.length_c   1.000
_cell.angle_alpha   90.00
_cell.angle_beta   90.00
_cell.angle_gamma   90.00
#
_symmetry.space_group_name_H-M   'P 1'
#
loop_
_entity.id
_entity.type
_entity.pdbx_description
1 polymer ?
#
loop_
_entity_poly.entity_id
_entity_poly.type
_entity_poly.pdbx_seq_one_letter_code
_entity_poly.pdbx_strand_id
1 'polypeptide(L)'
;MKTLTSVAVLTIASVLSFNAMAKSTVNKSIVVNKSMNKGNAAIAIGKDNSANVGSVALKDSRVNKSIIVNKSLNKGNAAIAIGRDNSANVGSIEAKNARINKSIIVNKSMNKGNAAISIGRGNSASVGSVAIKNSRINKSIVVNKSMNKGNAAIAIGKDNSASVGSVTFE
;
A
#
# COMPACT_ATOMS: atom_id res chain seq x y z
N MET A 1 -29.53 -39.92 -49.59
CA MET A 1 -28.05 -39.79 -49.65
C MET A 1 -27.60 -38.64 -48.74
N LYS A 2 -26.39 -38.73 -48.19
CA LYS A 2 -25.50 -37.65 -47.70
C LYS A 2 -26.12 -36.32 -47.21
N THR A 3 -26.12 -36.16 -45.88
CA THR A 3 -25.67 -34.96 -45.14
C THR A 3 -26.07 -33.55 -45.66
N LEU A 4 -27.02 -32.92 -44.98
CA LEU A 4 -26.98 -31.47 -44.73
C LEU A 4 -26.21 -31.25 -43.42
N THR A 5 -25.07 -30.56 -43.48
CA THR A 5 -24.20 -30.32 -42.33
C THR A 5 -24.82 -29.27 -41.41
N SER A 6 -25.00 -29.63 -40.12
CA SER A 6 -25.42 -28.66 -39.10
C SER A 6 -24.36 -27.57 -38.95
N VAL A 7 -24.71 -26.33 -39.34
CA VAL A 7 -23.85 -25.16 -39.11
C VAL A 7 -23.94 -24.84 -37.63
N ALA A 8 -22.92 -25.27 -36.88
CA ALA A 8 -22.79 -24.95 -35.46
C ALA A 8 -22.72 -23.42 -35.29
N VAL A 9 -23.78 -22.82 -34.77
CA VAL A 9 -23.81 -21.41 -34.40
C VAL A 9 -22.79 -21.20 -33.29
N LEU A 10 -21.62 -20.69 -33.65
CA LEU A 10 -20.52 -20.47 -32.73
C LEU A 10 -20.90 -19.33 -31.78
N THR A 11 -21.43 -19.68 -30.60
CA THR A 11 -21.77 -18.73 -29.54
C THR A 11 -20.49 -18.14 -28.97
N ILE A 12 -20.00 -17.06 -29.59
CA ILE A 12 -18.86 -16.29 -29.11
C ILE A 12 -19.27 -15.62 -27.79
N ALA A 13 -19.04 -16.34 -26.69
CA ALA A 13 -19.24 -15.88 -25.34
C ALA A 13 -18.13 -14.91 -24.92
N SER A 14 -18.00 -13.77 -25.63
CA SER A 14 -17.05 -12.70 -25.35
C SER A 14 -17.48 -11.87 -24.14
N VAL A 15 -17.80 -12.54 -23.03
CA VAL A 15 -17.85 -11.95 -21.70
C VAL A 15 -16.41 -11.70 -21.28
N LEU A 16 -15.80 -10.65 -21.85
CA LEU A 16 -14.51 -10.09 -21.43
C LEU A 16 -14.67 -9.37 -20.08
N SER A 17 -15.10 -10.15 -19.08
CA SER A 17 -14.98 -9.78 -17.68
C SER A 17 -13.50 -9.73 -17.34
N PHE A 18 -12.89 -8.56 -17.53
CA PHE A 18 -11.57 -8.19 -17.01
C PHE A 18 -11.61 -8.11 -15.47
N ASN A 19 -11.90 -9.25 -14.84
CA ASN A 19 -11.74 -9.52 -13.44
C ASN A 19 -10.25 -9.48 -13.12
N ALA A 20 -9.68 -8.28 -12.97
CA ALA A 20 -8.31 -8.09 -12.53
C ALA A 20 -8.10 -8.97 -11.29
N MET A 21 -7.28 -10.01 -11.41
CA MET A 21 -7.13 -11.03 -10.37
C MET A 21 -6.32 -10.42 -9.23
N ALA A 22 -6.83 -10.51 -8.00
CA ALA A 22 -6.05 -10.10 -6.85
C ALA A 22 -4.97 -11.15 -6.59
N LYS A 23 -3.71 -10.72 -6.55
CA LYS A 23 -2.50 -11.56 -6.56
C LYS A 23 -2.34 -12.40 -5.28
N SER A 24 -3.07 -12.11 -4.22
CA SER A 24 -3.06 -12.84 -2.95
C SER A 24 -4.41 -12.72 -2.26
N THR A 25 -4.78 -13.67 -1.39
CA THR A 25 -6.01 -13.58 -0.57
C THR A 25 -5.74 -13.96 0.89
N VAL A 26 -5.95 -13.01 1.81
CA VAL A 26 -5.97 -13.24 3.27
C VAL A 26 -7.43 -13.39 3.71
N ASN A 27 -7.78 -14.41 4.50
CA ASN A 27 -9.18 -14.71 4.83
C ASN A 27 -9.35 -15.25 6.27
N LYS A 28 -10.15 -14.58 7.11
CA LYS A 28 -10.37 -14.92 8.53
C LYS A 28 -9.07 -15.00 9.37
N SER A 29 -8.14 -14.06 9.19
CA SER A 29 -6.79 -14.13 9.80
C SER A 29 -6.42 -12.87 10.59
N ILE A 30 -5.37 -12.92 11.41
CA ILE A 30 -4.81 -11.76 12.13
C ILE A 30 -3.32 -11.59 11.76
N VAL A 31 -2.89 -10.35 11.52
CA VAL A 31 -1.54 -9.95 11.10
C VAL A 31 -1.08 -8.79 11.99
N VAL A 32 0.13 -8.84 12.57
CA VAL A 32 0.60 -7.83 13.55
C VAL A 32 2.10 -7.51 13.39
N ASN A 33 2.47 -6.22 13.44
CA ASN A 33 3.83 -5.68 13.55
C ASN A 33 3.97 -4.85 14.85
N LYS A 34 5.18 -4.77 15.46
CA LYS A 34 5.50 -4.14 16.77
C LYS A 34 7.02 -3.78 16.90
N SER A 35 7.44 -2.51 16.73
CA SER A 35 8.89 -2.12 16.56
C SER A 35 9.41 -0.82 17.30
N MET A 36 10.72 -0.43 17.21
CA MET A 36 11.42 0.71 17.93
C MET A 36 12.80 1.20 17.29
N ASN A 37 13.07 2.49 16.87
CA ASN A 37 14.22 2.89 15.91
C ASN A 37 15.00 4.30 15.98
N LYS A 38 15.86 4.70 14.95
CA LYS A 38 16.95 5.79 14.81
C LYS A 38 16.98 6.69 13.47
N GLY A 39 17.44 7.99 13.38
CA GLY A 39 17.20 8.92 12.17
C GLY A 39 17.66 10.45 11.96
N ASN A 40 17.31 11.15 10.81
CA ASN A 40 17.66 12.58 10.34
C ASN A 40 16.66 13.54 9.49
N ALA A 41 16.84 13.91 8.17
CA ALA A 41 16.60 15.27 7.48
C ALA A 41 15.47 15.58 6.34
N ALA A 42 15.66 16.25 5.14
CA ALA A 42 14.57 16.97 4.31
C ALA A 42 14.53 17.06 2.69
N ILE A 43 13.32 17.25 2.03
CA ILE A 43 12.73 17.71 0.67
C ILE A 43 12.46 16.89 -0.71
N ALA A 44 11.20 16.76 -1.25
CA ALA A 44 10.70 15.89 -2.40
C ALA A 44 10.11 16.54 -3.72
N ILE A 45 10.32 15.97 -4.95
CA ILE A 45 10.11 16.65 -6.29
C ILE A 45 9.74 15.72 -7.49
N GLY A 46 8.46 15.67 -7.90
CA GLY A 46 7.99 15.02 -9.14
C GLY A 46 6.54 14.51 -9.03
N LYS A 47 6.13 14.23 -7.78
CA LYS A 47 4.80 14.07 -7.14
C LYS A 47 4.65 12.78 -6.32
N ASP A 48 4.17 12.92 -5.08
CA ASP A 48 3.22 11.97 -4.46
C ASP A 48 3.78 11.06 -3.34
N ASN A 49 4.73 11.55 -2.52
CA ASN A 49 5.75 10.69 -1.90
C ASN A 49 6.16 10.98 -0.43
N SER A 50 6.99 10.09 0.13
CA SER A 50 7.79 10.14 1.37
C SER A 50 8.86 9.02 1.34
N ALA A 51 9.06 8.07 2.30
CA ALA A 51 9.97 6.87 2.14
C ALA A 51 9.91 5.76 3.27
N ASN A 52 10.89 4.83 3.38
CA ASN A 52 10.71 3.41 3.81
C ASN A 52 11.50 2.76 5.01
N VAL A 53 10.84 2.44 6.15
CA VAL A 53 11.28 1.60 7.35
C VAL A 53 10.13 1.44 8.38
N GLY A 54 9.64 0.23 8.69
CA GLY A 54 8.78 -0.03 9.88
C GLY A 54 7.27 0.00 9.64
N SER A 55 6.82 -0.59 8.53
CA SER A 55 5.44 -0.55 8.02
C SER A 55 4.93 -1.92 7.57
N VAL A 56 3.76 -1.95 6.93
CA VAL A 56 3.12 -3.14 6.35
C VAL A 56 2.52 -2.82 4.97
N ALA A 57 3.10 -3.29 3.87
CA ALA A 57 2.56 -3.07 2.51
C ALA A 57 1.70 -4.24 2.02
N LEU A 58 0.53 -3.96 1.41
CA LEU A 58 -0.44 -4.94 0.92
C LEU A 58 -0.72 -4.76 -0.60
N LYS A 59 0.32 -4.87 -1.44
CA LYS A 59 0.21 -4.62 -2.89
C LYS A 59 -0.57 -5.75 -3.64
N ASP A 60 -1.36 -5.39 -4.66
CA ASP A 60 -2.22 -6.25 -5.51
C ASP A 60 -3.15 -7.25 -4.77
N SER A 61 -3.41 -7.02 -3.48
CA SER A 61 -3.92 -8.04 -2.56
C SER A 61 -5.44 -8.07 -2.43
N ARG A 62 -6.03 -9.19 -1.99
CA ARG A 62 -7.39 -9.28 -1.46
C ARG A 62 -7.31 -9.64 0.03
N VAL A 63 -8.08 -8.95 0.87
CA VAL A 63 -8.12 -9.18 2.32
C VAL A 63 -9.58 -9.29 2.73
N ASN A 64 -9.97 -10.33 3.47
CA ASN A 64 -11.37 -10.64 3.76
C ASN A 64 -11.54 -11.11 5.22
N LYS A 65 -12.47 -10.52 5.98
CA LYS A 65 -12.77 -10.94 7.37
C LYS A 65 -11.52 -11.00 8.30
N SER A 66 -10.51 -10.17 8.08
CA SER A 66 -9.19 -10.28 8.72
C SER A 66 -8.77 -9.02 9.47
N ILE A 67 -7.77 -9.09 10.33
CA ILE A 67 -7.23 -7.97 11.11
C ILE A 67 -5.76 -7.75 10.74
N ILE A 68 -5.37 -6.50 10.44
CA ILE A 68 -4.00 -6.06 10.18
C ILE A 68 -3.60 -5.03 11.25
N VAL A 69 -2.41 -5.13 11.83
CA VAL A 69 -1.92 -4.21 12.87
C VAL A 69 -0.46 -3.85 12.63
N ASN A 70 -0.09 -2.58 12.82
CA ASN A 70 1.29 -2.12 12.86
C ASN A 70 1.53 -1.18 14.05
N LYS A 71 2.06 -1.70 15.15
CA LYS A 71 2.53 -0.91 16.30
C LYS A 71 4.01 -0.56 16.11
N SER A 72 4.48 0.62 16.49
CA SER A 72 5.92 0.92 16.46
C SER A 72 6.34 2.10 17.36
N LEU A 73 7.64 2.35 17.42
CA LEU A 73 8.35 3.53 17.92
C LEU A 73 9.57 3.75 16.99
N ASN A 74 10.10 4.98 16.84
CA ASN A 74 11.11 5.25 15.82
C ASN A 74 11.90 6.56 16.00
N LYS A 75 12.92 6.63 15.11
CA LYS A 75 13.41 7.73 14.27
C LYS A 75 13.70 7.13 12.83
N GLY A 76 14.06 7.90 11.77
CA GLY A 76 14.19 7.45 10.34
C GLY A 76 15.00 8.39 9.39
N ASN A 77 14.98 8.28 8.06
CA ASN A 77 15.87 8.99 7.06
C ASN A 77 15.78 10.55 6.91
N ALA A 78 15.97 11.07 5.67
CA ALA A 78 15.84 12.49 5.24
C ALA A 78 14.82 12.74 4.07
N ALA A 79 14.10 13.87 3.96
CA ALA A 79 12.80 13.98 3.20
C ALA A 79 12.74 13.96 1.64
N ILE A 80 13.58 13.20 0.95
CA ILE A 80 14.01 13.52 -0.43
C ILE A 80 13.31 12.79 -1.61
N ALA A 81 12.00 12.91 -1.81
CA ALA A 81 11.27 12.19 -2.86
C ALA A 81 11.13 12.83 -4.26
N ILE A 82 12.27 13.02 -4.92
CA ILE A 82 12.49 13.67 -6.24
C ILE A 82 12.04 12.78 -7.43
N GLY A 83 10.80 12.28 -7.36
CA GLY A 83 10.20 11.46 -8.40
C GLY A 83 8.70 11.67 -8.58
N ARG A 84 8.19 11.32 -9.76
CA ARG A 84 6.75 11.24 -10.06
C ARG A 84 6.28 9.81 -9.80
N ASP A 85 5.58 9.62 -8.67
CA ASP A 85 5.33 8.31 -8.05
C ASP A 85 6.72 7.70 -7.70
N ASN A 86 7.24 7.80 -6.46
CA ASN A 86 8.47 7.08 -6.03
C ASN A 86 8.51 6.57 -4.56
N SER A 87 9.26 5.48 -4.20
CA SER A 87 9.02 4.27 -3.29
C SER A 87 8.94 4.24 -1.72
N ALA A 88 7.89 3.58 -1.17
CA ALA A 88 7.75 2.94 0.20
C ALA A 88 7.75 3.93 1.41
N ASN A 89 7.50 3.74 2.72
CA ASN A 89 7.10 2.62 3.58
C ASN A 89 7.49 2.80 5.11
N VAL A 90 7.38 3.96 5.81
CA VAL A 90 7.75 4.11 7.28
C VAL A 90 6.61 4.12 8.31
N GLY A 91 6.64 3.39 9.45
CA GLY A 91 5.64 3.52 10.54
C GLY A 91 4.16 3.40 10.12
N SER A 92 3.88 2.68 9.03
CA SER A 92 2.66 2.75 8.20
C SER A 92 2.00 1.40 7.86
N ILE A 93 0.90 1.40 7.11
CA ILE A 93 0.30 0.22 6.46
C ILE A 93 -0.14 0.51 5.00
N GLU A 94 0.73 0.38 4.01
CA GLU A 94 0.37 0.51 2.57
C GLU A 94 -0.61 -0.56 2.05
N ALA A 95 -1.39 -0.26 1.00
CA ALA A 95 -1.93 -1.26 0.07
C ALA A 95 -2.13 -0.75 -1.39
N LYS A 96 -1.16 -0.84 -2.33
CA LYS A 96 -1.38 -0.47 -3.75
C LYS A 96 -2.15 -1.56 -4.53
N ASN A 97 -3.10 -1.24 -5.41
CA ASN A 97 -3.88 -2.17 -6.25
C ASN A 97 -4.79 -3.21 -5.51
N ALA A 98 -5.20 -2.97 -4.26
CA ALA A 98 -5.80 -3.99 -3.38
C ALA A 98 -7.35 -4.03 -3.31
N ARG A 99 -7.88 -5.04 -2.60
CA ARG A 99 -9.31 -5.35 -2.42
C ARG A 99 -9.63 -5.86 -1.01
N ILE A 100 -9.83 -4.94 -0.08
CA ILE A 100 -10.03 -5.19 1.35
C ILE A 100 -11.53 -5.25 1.67
N ASN A 101 -11.99 -6.25 2.43
CA ASN A 101 -13.40 -6.54 2.70
C ASN A 101 -13.61 -7.04 4.14
N LYS A 102 -14.62 -6.53 4.86
CA LYS A 102 -15.00 -7.00 6.21
C LYS A 102 -13.84 -7.10 7.21
N SER A 103 -12.80 -6.28 7.04
CA SER A 103 -11.51 -6.41 7.73
C SER A 103 -11.22 -5.22 8.64
N ILE A 104 -10.21 -5.32 9.49
CA ILE A 104 -9.75 -4.24 10.38
C ILE A 104 -8.28 -3.95 10.06
N ILE A 105 -7.86 -2.69 10.08
CA ILE A 105 -6.47 -2.25 9.91
C ILE A 105 -6.14 -1.25 11.04
N VAL A 106 -5.00 -1.41 11.74
CA VAL A 106 -4.67 -0.61 12.94
C VAL A 106 -3.18 -0.22 12.99
N ASN A 107 -2.84 1.04 12.72
CA ASN A 107 -1.46 1.52 12.74
C ASN A 107 -1.12 2.32 14.02
N LYS A 108 -0.52 1.72 15.05
CA LYS A 108 -0.14 2.38 16.33
C LYS A 108 1.37 2.68 16.42
N SER A 109 1.92 3.51 15.52
CA SER A 109 3.34 3.86 15.50
C SER A 109 3.72 5.00 16.48
N MET A 110 5.03 5.25 16.64
CA MET A 110 5.61 6.43 17.27
C MET A 110 6.97 6.71 16.57
N ASN A 111 7.46 7.95 16.57
CA ASN A 111 8.59 8.42 15.76
C ASN A 111 9.18 9.78 16.26
N LYS A 112 10.43 10.16 15.89
CA LYS A 112 11.03 11.53 15.97
C LYS A 112 12.12 11.70 14.89
N GLY A 113 12.27 12.84 14.19
CA GLY A 113 13.50 13.25 13.45
C GLY A 113 13.98 12.24 12.39
N ASN A 114 13.31 12.26 11.24
CA ASN A 114 12.92 11.04 10.52
C ASN A 114 12.19 11.48 9.22
N ALA A 115 12.57 11.08 8.01
CA ALA A 115 12.00 11.48 6.69
C ALA A 115 12.61 10.65 5.50
N ALA A 116 12.44 10.82 4.18
CA ALA A 116 11.38 10.67 3.17
C ALA A 116 11.97 10.59 1.71
N ILE A 117 13.11 9.89 1.45
CA ILE A 117 13.80 9.85 0.13
C ILE A 117 13.19 8.92 -0.93
N SER A 118 12.78 9.45 -2.09
CA SER A 118 12.39 8.68 -3.29
C SER A 118 12.48 9.43 -4.65
N ILE A 119 13.59 9.28 -5.37
CA ILE A 119 13.97 10.09 -6.55
C ILE A 119 13.76 9.30 -7.88
N GLY A 120 12.69 9.49 -8.68
CA GLY A 120 12.48 8.69 -9.91
C GLY A 120 11.05 8.56 -10.49
N ARG A 121 10.64 7.37 -10.98
CA ARG A 121 9.58 7.22 -12.00
C ARG A 121 8.68 5.97 -11.84
N GLY A 122 7.53 6.09 -11.16
CA GLY A 122 6.42 5.10 -11.18
C GLY A 122 6.24 4.18 -9.95
N ASN A 123 6.12 4.73 -8.74
CA ASN A 123 6.01 4.01 -7.45
C ASN A 123 5.09 4.63 -6.33
N SER A 124 5.49 5.74 -5.69
CA SER A 124 5.01 6.49 -4.47
C SER A 124 5.53 6.06 -3.09
N ALA A 125 5.35 6.88 -2.03
CA ALA A 125 6.07 6.69 -0.76
C ALA A 125 5.49 7.40 0.50
N SER A 126 5.87 6.93 1.69
CA SER A 126 5.04 7.00 2.91
C SER A 126 5.69 7.48 4.20
N VAL A 127 4.87 7.75 5.22
CA VAL A 127 5.21 7.65 6.64
C VAL A 127 3.97 7.55 7.54
N GLY A 128 4.06 6.95 8.73
CA GLY A 128 3.13 7.11 9.85
C GLY A 128 1.72 6.59 9.59
N SER A 129 1.49 5.91 8.46
CA SER A 129 0.25 5.94 7.69
C SER A 129 -0.56 4.64 7.69
N VAL A 130 -1.63 4.62 6.90
CA VAL A 130 -2.20 3.46 6.23
C VAL A 130 -2.49 3.93 4.81
N ALA A 131 -1.90 3.36 3.76
CA ALA A 131 -1.72 4.05 2.48
C ALA A 131 -2.17 3.20 1.26
N ILE A 132 -3.48 3.18 1.03
CA ILE A 132 -4.19 2.12 0.31
C ILE A 132 -4.46 2.55 -1.14
N LYS A 133 -3.43 2.54 -2.00
CA LYS A 133 -3.48 3.02 -3.40
C LYS A 133 -4.17 2.08 -4.39
N ASN A 134 -4.63 2.56 -5.55
CA ASN A 134 -5.41 1.87 -6.58
C ASN A 134 -6.43 0.85 -6.03
N SER A 135 -7.09 1.13 -4.89
CA SER A 135 -7.67 0.09 -4.04
C SER A 135 -9.17 0.19 -3.80
N ARG A 136 -9.81 -0.97 -3.60
CA ARG A 136 -11.18 -1.07 -3.09
C ARG A 136 -11.18 -1.53 -1.64
N ILE A 137 -11.74 -0.74 -0.74
CA ILE A 137 -12.10 -1.18 0.62
C ILE A 137 -13.62 -1.29 0.77
N ASN A 138 -14.12 -2.23 1.57
CA ASN A 138 -15.55 -2.48 1.76
C ASN A 138 -15.85 -3.00 3.18
N LYS A 139 -16.82 -2.40 3.88
CA LYS A 139 -17.29 -2.83 5.22
C LYS A 139 -16.15 -3.12 6.20
N SER A 140 -15.07 -2.35 6.13
CA SER A 140 -13.82 -2.57 6.86
C SER A 140 -13.47 -1.33 7.68
N ILE A 141 -12.84 -1.54 8.84
CA ILE A 141 -12.45 -0.49 9.78
C ILE A 141 -10.96 -0.19 9.58
N VAL A 142 -10.58 1.09 9.52
CA VAL A 142 -9.16 1.49 9.49
C VAL A 142 -8.90 2.52 10.59
N VAL A 143 -7.87 2.25 11.39
CA VAL A 143 -7.47 3.02 12.56
C VAL A 143 -6.00 3.38 12.41
N ASN A 144 -5.65 4.63 12.74
CA ASN A 144 -4.28 5.05 12.90
C ASN A 144 -4.13 5.79 14.24
N LYS A 145 -3.01 5.53 14.92
CA LYS A 145 -2.58 6.06 16.21
C LYS A 145 -1.05 6.16 16.22
N SER A 146 -0.49 6.73 15.15
CA SER A 146 0.90 7.14 15.06
C SER A 146 1.21 8.29 16.04
N MET A 147 2.48 8.50 16.39
CA MET A 147 2.92 9.63 17.23
C MET A 147 4.26 10.15 16.71
N ASN A 148 4.20 11.19 15.88
CA ASN A 148 5.23 11.49 14.90
C ASN A 148 5.94 12.80 15.19
N LYS A 149 7.12 12.76 15.79
CA LYS A 149 7.93 13.96 16.02
C LYS A 149 8.84 14.25 14.80
N GLY A 150 8.30 14.11 13.56
CA GLY A 150 8.93 14.16 12.22
C GLY A 150 8.11 13.42 11.12
N ASN A 151 8.75 12.77 10.14
CA ASN A 151 8.33 11.47 9.56
C ASN A 151 8.93 11.00 8.16
N ALA A 152 9.64 9.82 8.03
CA ALA A 152 9.87 8.85 6.88
C ALA A 152 11.31 8.20 6.73
N ALA A 153 11.70 7.54 5.59
CA ALA A 153 13.07 6.94 5.37
C ALA A 153 13.72 6.99 3.95
N ILE A 154 13.97 5.86 3.21
CA ILE A 154 14.65 5.90 1.86
C ILE A 154 14.32 4.76 0.82
N ALA A 155 14.12 5.10 -0.48
CA ALA A 155 14.26 4.29 -1.72
C ALA A 155 13.95 5.08 -3.05
N ILE A 156 14.86 5.09 -4.07
CA ILE A 156 14.90 5.91 -5.34
C ILE A 156 14.47 5.11 -6.62
N GLY A 157 14.09 5.75 -7.73
CA GLY A 157 14.02 5.10 -9.06
C GLY A 157 12.71 4.35 -9.41
N LYS A 158 12.39 3.21 -8.72
CA LYS A 158 11.52 2.02 -9.09
C LYS A 158 10.52 1.45 -7.99
N ASP A 159 9.30 1.10 -8.38
CA ASP A 159 8.26 0.13 -7.90
C ASP A 159 7.66 0.01 -6.47
N ASN A 160 8.19 0.65 -5.42
CA ASN A 160 7.48 0.87 -4.12
C ASN A 160 6.10 1.59 -4.24
N SER A 161 5.48 1.99 -3.12
CA SER A 161 4.32 2.91 -3.07
C SER A 161 4.16 3.55 -1.64
N ALA A 162 3.28 4.54 -1.40
CA ALA A 162 3.10 5.12 -0.04
C ALA A 162 2.44 6.52 0.13
N SER A 163 2.09 6.92 1.38
CA SER A 163 1.51 8.25 1.76
C SER A 163 1.78 8.71 3.22
N VAL A 164 1.34 9.92 3.64
CA VAL A 164 1.90 10.66 4.81
C VAL A 164 1.00 10.78 6.05
N GLY A 165 1.47 10.29 7.21
CA GLY A 165 1.01 10.46 8.60
C GLY A 165 -0.26 9.71 9.07
N SER A 166 -1.02 9.16 8.14
CA SER A 166 -2.49 9.30 8.10
C SER A 166 -3.21 8.01 7.72
N VAL A 167 -4.42 8.08 7.16
CA VAL A 167 -5.00 6.97 6.40
C VAL A 167 -5.35 7.53 5.03
N THR A 168 -4.62 7.14 3.98
CA THR A 168 -4.99 7.43 2.59
C THR A 168 -5.58 6.19 1.92
N PHE A 169 -6.45 6.48 0.97
CA PHE A 169 -6.88 5.57 -0.08
C PHE A 169 -6.66 6.32 -1.38
N GLU A 170 -5.99 5.69 -2.34
CA GLU A 170 -5.55 6.29 -3.60
C GLU A 170 -5.70 5.26 -4.74
#